data_AF-A0A0E3N2L9-F1
#
_entry.id   AF-A0A0E3N2L9-F1
#
_cell.length_a   1.000
_cell.length_b   1.000
_cell.length_c   1.000
_cell.angle_alpha   90.00
_cell.angle_beta   90.00
_cell.angle_gamma   90.00
#
_symmetry.space_group_name_H-M   'P 1'
#
loop_
_entity.id
_entity.type
_entity.pdbx_description
1 polymer ?
#
loop_
_entity_poly.entity_id
_entity_poly.type
_entity_poly.pdbx_seq_one_letter_code
_entity_poly.pdbx_strand_id
1 'polypeptide(L)'
;MKALLASISILFAFISRGNAIECGVCSDRSSMDCSGELVTCDQTVESCQTAITDLTIVPPENTTLNGVKCPTCVVDGELSCEATEVLECVGEMTNCLYIAATFRNTATPPKQAAYRGCTCAEFAEHVPIGPADTVQDVVTLIVSKGV
;
A
#
# COMPACT_ATOMS: atom_id res chain seq x y z
N MET A 1 -8.28 58.55 28.83
CA MET A 1 -7.86 57.15 29.02
C MET A 1 -9.07 56.22 29.23
N LYS A 2 -10.06 56.22 28.32
CA LYS A 2 -11.21 55.29 28.36
C LYS A 2 -11.51 54.66 26.98
N ALA A 3 -11.15 55.36 25.90
CA ALA A 3 -11.30 54.86 24.53
C ALA A 3 -10.27 53.80 24.11
N LEU A 4 -9.10 53.74 24.76
CA LEU A 4 -8.03 52.77 24.42
C LEU A 4 -8.27 51.36 24.97
N LEU A 5 -9.14 51.21 25.97
CA LEU A 5 -9.46 49.90 26.55
C LEU A 5 -10.54 49.15 25.76
N ALA A 6 -11.42 49.88 25.05
CA ALA A 6 -12.47 49.29 24.24
C ALA A 6 -11.96 48.72 22.89
N SER A 7 -10.85 49.24 22.35
CA SER A 7 -10.28 48.74 21.09
C SER A 7 -9.53 47.43 21.25
N ILE A 8 -8.87 47.21 22.40
CA ILE A 8 -8.15 45.96 22.71
C ILE A 8 -9.11 44.77 22.85
N SER A 9 -10.32 44.97 23.40
CA SER A 9 -11.31 43.89 23.54
C SER A 9 -11.87 43.38 22.20
N ILE A 10 -11.84 44.20 21.14
CA ILE A 10 -12.31 43.79 19.80
C ILE A 10 -11.23 43.00 19.06
N LEU A 11 -9.94 43.27 19.29
CA LEU A 11 -8.83 42.55 18.67
C LEU A 11 -8.72 41.08 19.13
N PHE A 12 -9.15 40.75 20.36
CA PHE A 12 -9.19 39.36 20.83
C PHE A 12 -10.37 38.54 20.28
N ALA A 13 -11.41 39.17 19.71
CA ALA A 13 -12.54 38.46 19.13
C ALA A 13 -12.25 37.85 17.75
N PHE A 14 -11.15 38.25 17.09
CA PHE A 14 -10.75 37.73 15.78
C PHE A 14 -9.72 36.60 15.87
N ILE A 15 -9.26 36.22 17.07
CA ILE A 15 -8.31 35.12 17.28
C ILE A 15 -9.06 33.87 17.73
N SER A 16 -9.84 33.25 16.85
CA SER A 16 -10.08 31.79 16.84
C SER A 16 -11.25 31.43 15.94
N ARG A 17 -10.95 31.03 14.71
CA ARG A 17 -11.04 29.62 14.31
C ARG A 17 -9.94 29.43 13.28
N GLY A 18 -8.96 28.58 13.56
CA GLY A 18 -8.10 28.08 12.48
C GLY A 18 -9.01 27.49 11.43
N ASN A 19 -8.83 27.86 10.17
CA ASN A 19 -9.57 27.22 9.08
C ASN A 19 -9.30 25.72 9.17
N ALA A 20 -10.36 24.91 9.15
CA ALA A 20 -10.19 23.47 9.10
C ALA A 20 -9.40 23.14 7.82
N ILE A 21 -8.34 22.34 7.96
CA ILE A 21 -7.48 21.99 6.83
C ILE A 21 -8.32 21.21 5.83
N GLU A 22 -8.25 21.55 4.54
CA GLU A 22 -8.89 20.77 3.47
C GLU A 22 -7.82 20.07 2.63
N CYS A 23 -7.98 18.77 2.46
CA CYS A 23 -7.02 17.91 1.78
C CYS A 23 -7.67 17.30 0.53
N GLY A 24 -6.97 17.29 -0.61
CA GLY A 24 -7.41 16.55 -1.79
C GLY A 24 -7.22 15.05 -1.56
N VAL A 25 -8.29 14.26 -1.63
CA VAL A 25 -8.22 12.80 -1.43
C VAL A 25 -8.39 12.11 -2.77
N CYS A 26 -7.31 11.47 -3.24
CA CYS A 26 -7.31 10.75 -4.49
C CYS A 26 -6.33 9.57 -4.43
N SER A 27 -6.52 8.59 -5.31
CA SER A 27 -5.53 7.54 -5.53
C SER A 27 -5.64 6.99 -6.94
N ASP A 28 -4.53 7.03 -7.67
CA ASP A 28 -4.39 6.45 -9.00
C ASP A 28 -3.21 5.45 -8.99
N ARG A 29 -3.35 4.37 -9.74
CA ARG A 29 -2.33 3.32 -9.93
C ARG A 29 -1.87 3.21 -11.39
N SER A 30 -2.55 3.89 -12.30
CA SER A 30 -2.33 3.85 -13.74
C SER A 30 -1.57 5.08 -14.23
N SER A 31 -1.64 6.19 -13.49
CA SER A 31 -1.00 7.44 -13.85
C SER A 31 -0.31 8.11 -12.66
N MET A 32 0.61 9.02 -12.96
CA MET A 32 1.23 9.90 -11.96
C MET A 32 0.34 11.10 -11.59
N ASP A 33 -0.77 11.28 -12.30
CA ASP A 33 -1.66 12.41 -12.13
C ASP A 33 -2.90 12.00 -11.35
N CYS A 34 -2.91 12.38 -10.09
CA CYS A 34 -4.01 12.11 -9.17
C CYS A 34 -4.69 13.43 -8.80
N SER A 35 -5.99 13.54 -9.05
CA SER A 35 -6.82 14.68 -8.65
C SER A 35 -8.12 14.17 -8.05
N GLY A 36 -8.55 14.74 -6.93
CA GLY A 36 -9.73 14.30 -6.20
C GLY A 36 -10.44 15.43 -5.48
N GLU A 37 -11.50 15.07 -4.76
CA GLU A 37 -12.32 16.02 -4.01
C GLU A 37 -11.55 16.55 -2.79
N LEU A 38 -11.76 17.85 -2.49
CA LEU A 38 -11.26 18.46 -1.28
C LEU A 38 -12.19 18.08 -0.12
N VAL A 39 -11.63 17.48 0.92
CA VAL A 39 -12.37 17.11 2.14
C VAL A 39 -11.80 17.83 3.34
N THR A 40 -12.67 18.25 4.25
CA THR A 40 -12.26 18.84 5.53
C THR A 40 -11.64 17.76 6.43
N CYS A 41 -10.38 17.96 6.79
CA CYS A 41 -9.57 17.07 7.62
C CYS A 41 -9.87 17.28 9.12
N ASP A 42 -9.62 16.25 9.95
CA ASP A 42 -9.81 16.33 11.40
C ASP A 42 -8.91 17.43 12.00
N GLN A 43 -9.31 17.99 13.15
CA GLN A 43 -8.57 19.03 13.85
C GLN A 43 -7.17 18.61 14.30
N THR A 44 -6.87 17.32 14.36
CA THR A 44 -5.53 16.80 14.68
C THR A 44 -4.59 16.73 13.49
N VAL A 45 -5.09 16.94 12.26
CA VAL A 45 -4.26 16.94 11.05
C VAL A 45 -3.59 18.30 10.91
N GLU A 46 -2.27 18.32 10.76
CA GLU A 46 -1.49 19.56 10.63
C GLU A 46 -1.06 19.84 9.18
N SER A 47 -1.09 18.84 8.30
CA SER A 47 -0.66 18.97 6.90
C SER A 47 -1.26 17.92 5.98
N CYS A 48 -1.43 18.28 4.70
CA CYS A 48 -1.75 17.35 3.61
C CYS A 48 -0.46 16.72 3.08
N GLN A 49 -0.51 15.44 2.72
CA GLN A 49 0.61 14.75 2.07
C GLN A 49 0.18 14.19 0.72
N THR A 50 1.02 14.40 -0.29
CA THR A 50 0.92 13.72 -1.58
C THR A 50 2.14 12.80 -1.73
N ALA A 51 1.91 11.55 -2.10
CA ALA A 51 2.96 10.59 -2.39
C ALA A 51 2.74 10.02 -3.79
N ILE A 52 3.79 10.04 -4.61
CA ILE A 52 3.84 9.34 -5.89
C ILE A 52 4.94 8.30 -5.72
N THR A 53 4.60 7.04 -5.95
CA THR A 53 5.54 5.92 -5.85
C THR A 53 5.52 5.17 -7.16
N ASP A 54 6.67 5.09 -7.83
CA ASP A 54 6.88 4.14 -8.91
C ASP A 54 7.10 2.76 -8.31
N LEU A 55 6.04 1.95 -8.24
CA LEU A 55 6.17 0.52 -8.02
C LEU A 55 6.64 -0.12 -9.32
N THR A 56 7.96 -0.16 -9.50
CA THR A 56 8.55 -1.03 -10.52
C THR A 56 8.41 -2.47 -10.00
N ILE A 57 7.31 -3.14 -10.35
CA ILE A 57 7.31 -4.61 -10.40
C ILE A 57 8.23 -4.94 -11.57
N VAL A 58 9.55 -5.01 -11.32
CA VAL A 58 10.53 -5.31 -12.36
C VAL A 58 10.22 -6.73 -12.82
N PRO A 59 9.75 -6.93 -14.06
CA PRO A 59 9.61 -8.27 -14.61
C PRO A 59 10.98 -8.94 -14.53
N PRO A 60 11.06 -10.26 -14.29
CA PRO A 60 12.35 -10.92 -14.28
C PRO A 60 13.09 -10.61 -15.59
N GLU A 61 14.27 -9.98 -15.50
CA GLU A 61 15.06 -9.60 -16.70
C GLU A 61 15.33 -10.82 -17.58
N ASN A 62 15.53 -11.97 -16.92
CA ASN A 62 15.66 -13.26 -17.55
C ASN A 62 14.35 -14.06 -17.42
N THR A 63 13.61 -14.15 -18.53
CA THR A 63 12.37 -14.94 -18.63
C THR A 63 12.60 -16.37 -19.12
N THR A 64 13.85 -16.81 -19.24
CA THR A 64 14.18 -18.19 -19.63
C THR A 64 13.73 -19.15 -18.54
N LEU A 65 13.03 -20.23 -18.91
CA LEU A 65 12.66 -21.30 -17.99
C LEU A 65 13.90 -21.88 -17.32
N ASN A 66 13.89 -21.95 -15.99
CA ASN A 66 15.02 -22.45 -15.20
C ASN A 66 14.84 -23.90 -14.73
N GLY A 67 13.68 -24.51 -15.03
CA GLY A 67 13.34 -25.89 -14.70
C GLY A 67 12.73 -26.08 -13.30
N VAL A 68 12.75 -25.06 -12.45
CA VAL A 68 12.15 -25.09 -11.12
C VAL A 68 10.63 -24.97 -11.23
N LYS A 69 9.92 -25.74 -10.41
CA LYS A 69 8.45 -25.79 -10.40
C LYS A 69 7.90 -25.42 -9.02
N CYS A 70 6.93 -24.51 -9.03
CA CYS A 70 6.23 -24.05 -7.82
C CYS A 70 4.71 -24.21 -7.96
N PRO A 71 3.99 -24.56 -6.88
CA PRO A 71 2.53 -24.46 -6.89
C PRO A 71 2.10 -23.00 -7.10
N THR A 72 1.06 -22.77 -7.88
CA THR A 72 0.54 -21.42 -8.17
C THR A 72 -0.95 -21.30 -7.90
N CYS A 73 -1.36 -20.16 -7.35
CA CYS A 73 -2.75 -19.75 -7.19
C CYS A 73 -2.83 -18.26 -6.91
N VAL A 74 -3.96 -17.65 -7.29
CA VAL A 74 -4.30 -16.27 -6.97
C VAL A 74 -5.78 -16.23 -6.60
N VAL A 75 -6.12 -15.67 -5.44
CA VAL A 75 -7.51 -15.44 -5.02
C VAL A 75 -7.64 -14.06 -4.39
N ASP A 76 -8.66 -13.33 -4.83
CA ASP A 76 -9.06 -12.06 -4.22
C ASP A 76 -10.19 -12.31 -3.21
N GLY A 77 -10.17 -11.60 -2.09
CA GLY A 77 -11.19 -11.68 -1.04
C GLY A 77 -11.01 -12.81 -0.02
N GLU A 78 -10.01 -13.68 -0.20
CA GLU A 78 -9.69 -14.77 0.72
C GLU A 78 -8.24 -14.70 1.21
N LEU A 79 -7.97 -15.28 2.39
CA LEU A 79 -6.64 -15.37 3.01
C LEU A 79 -6.00 -16.75 2.87
N SER A 80 -6.52 -17.56 1.96
CA SER A 80 -5.96 -18.87 1.63
C SER A 80 -6.21 -19.23 0.19
N CYS A 81 -5.21 -19.83 -0.47
CA CYS A 81 -5.44 -20.47 -1.76
C CYS A 81 -4.74 -21.84 -1.82
N GLU A 82 -5.52 -22.82 -2.27
CA GLU A 82 -5.05 -24.17 -2.61
C GLU A 82 -4.57 -24.16 -4.06
N ALA A 83 -3.33 -24.59 -4.29
CA ALA A 83 -2.76 -24.64 -5.62
C ALA A 83 -2.97 -26.02 -6.25
N THR A 84 -3.76 -26.08 -7.31
CA THR A 84 -3.89 -27.26 -8.19
C THR A 84 -2.96 -27.18 -9.40
N GLU A 85 -2.48 -25.99 -9.70
CA GLU A 85 -1.63 -25.71 -10.86
C GLU A 85 -0.17 -25.57 -10.46
N VAL A 86 0.72 -25.81 -11.42
CA VAL A 86 2.17 -25.69 -11.27
C VAL A 86 2.68 -24.64 -12.24
N LEU A 87 3.43 -23.68 -11.72
CA LEU A 87 4.14 -22.67 -12.47
C LEU A 87 5.60 -23.09 -12.69
N GLU A 88 6.06 -23.04 -13.93
CA GLU A 88 7.48 -23.19 -14.25
C GLU A 88 8.17 -21.84 -14.10
N CYS A 89 9.15 -21.79 -13.19
CA CYS A 89 9.85 -20.56 -12.85
C CYS A 89 10.86 -20.18 -13.94
N VAL A 90 11.22 -18.89 -13.93
CA VAL A 90 12.14 -18.31 -14.91
C VAL A 90 13.30 -17.60 -14.22
N GLY A 91 14.42 -17.49 -14.92
CA GLY A 91 15.60 -16.77 -14.45
C GLY A 91 16.10 -17.30 -13.11
N GLU A 92 16.33 -16.38 -12.17
CA GLU A 92 16.91 -16.69 -10.85
C GLU A 92 15.88 -17.06 -9.77
N MET A 93 14.60 -17.15 -10.12
CA MET A 93 13.55 -17.51 -9.18
C MET A 93 13.59 -19.02 -8.88
N THR A 94 14.29 -19.39 -7.81
CA THR A 94 14.54 -20.80 -7.42
C THR A 94 13.74 -21.25 -6.21
N ASN A 95 12.98 -20.33 -5.59
CA ASN A 95 12.15 -20.62 -4.42
C ASN A 95 10.68 -20.32 -4.72
N CYS A 96 9.78 -20.94 -3.96
CA CYS A 96 8.34 -20.72 -4.02
C CYS A 96 7.89 -19.82 -2.87
N LEU A 97 7.05 -18.85 -3.21
CA LEU A 97 6.39 -17.94 -2.27
C LEU A 97 4.94 -18.38 -2.06
N TYR A 98 4.48 -18.32 -0.82
CA TYR A 98 3.06 -18.22 -0.48
C TYR A 98 2.87 -16.99 0.41
N ILE A 99 1.98 -16.10 0.00
CA ILE A 99 1.62 -14.91 0.77
C ILE A 99 0.10 -14.79 0.86
N ALA A 100 -0.41 -14.56 2.06
CA ALA A 100 -1.78 -14.16 2.31
C ALA A 100 -1.77 -12.90 3.16
N ALA A 101 -2.41 -11.84 2.68
CA ALA A 101 -2.34 -10.53 3.30
C ALA A 101 -3.64 -9.75 3.14
N THR A 102 -3.85 -8.82 4.07
CA THR A 102 -4.86 -7.78 3.96
C THR A 102 -4.17 -6.54 3.42
N PHE A 103 -4.61 -6.08 2.27
CA PHE A 103 -4.11 -4.90 1.57
C PHE A 103 -4.99 -3.69 1.87
N ARG A 104 -4.34 -2.57 2.11
CA ARG A 104 -4.95 -1.25 2.19
C ARG A 104 -4.57 -0.48 0.94
N ASN A 105 -5.08 -0.92 -0.20
CA ASN A 105 -5.33 0.04 -1.27
C ASN A 105 -6.26 1.12 -0.68
N THR A 106 -6.10 2.36 -1.11
CA THR A 106 -6.95 3.54 -0.84
C THR A 106 -8.47 3.32 -0.98
N ALA A 107 -8.91 2.14 -1.42
CA ALA A 107 -10.26 1.63 -1.29
C ALA A 107 -10.58 1.22 0.16
N THR A 108 -11.64 1.83 0.72
CA THR A 108 -12.29 1.33 1.93
C THR A 108 -13.47 0.46 1.51
N PRO A 109 -13.65 -0.77 2.03
CA PRO A 109 -12.86 -1.46 3.06
C PRO A 109 -11.57 -2.14 2.53
N PRO A 110 -10.62 -2.50 3.42
CA PRO A 110 -9.41 -3.26 3.07
C PRO A 110 -9.72 -4.56 2.33
N LYS A 111 -8.84 -4.95 1.40
CA LYS A 111 -9.03 -6.14 0.56
C LYS A 111 -8.08 -7.25 0.96
N GLN A 112 -8.60 -8.46 1.11
CA GLN A 112 -7.78 -9.65 1.33
C GLN A 112 -7.36 -10.25 -0.01
N ALA A 113 -6.19 -10.88 -0.04
CA ALA A 113 -5.82 -11.77 -1.13
C ALA A 113 -4.79 -12.80 -0.67
N ALA A 114 -4.74 -13.92 -1.39
CA ALA A 114 -3.70 -14.93 -1.25
C ALA A 114 -3.09 -15.29 -2.60
N TYR A 115 -1.77 -15.48 -2.61
CA TYR A 115 -0.97 -15.72 -3.79
C TYR A 115 0.09 -16.78 -3.54
N ARG A 116 0.27 -17.69 -4.50
CA ARG A 116 1.44 -18.58 -4.60
C ARG A 116 2.15 -18.38 -5.93
N GLY A 117 3.48 -18.46 -5.92
CA GLY A 117 4.27 -18.40 -7.14
C GLY A 117 5.77 -18.50 -6.90
N CYS A 118 6.57 -18.02 -7.85
CA CYS A 118 8.03 -18.07 -7.77
C CYS A 118 8.60 -16.79 -7.13
N THR A 119 9.74 -16.90 -6.44
CA THR A 119 10.47 -15.77 -5.85
C THR A 119 11.98 -15.99 -5.89
N CYS A 120 12.73 -14.89 -5.95
CA CYS A 120 14.18 -14.88 -5.73
C CYS A 120 14.54 -14.88 -4.24
N ALA A 121 13.59 -14.55 -3.35
CA ALA A 121 13.84 -14.52 -1.91
C ALA A 121 14.18 -15.92 -1.39
N GLU A 122 15.24 -16.02 -0.59
CA GLU A 122 15.62 -17.28 0.06
C GLU A 122 14.83 -17.55 1.35
N PHE A 123 14.43 -16.48 2.02
CA PHE A 123 13.74 -16.51 3.30
C PHE A 123 12.61 -15.48 3.33
N ALA A 124 11.69 -15.66 4.27
CA ALA A 124 10.51 -14.80 4.44
C ALA A 124 10.88 -13.33 4.61
N GLU A 125 11.95 -13.06 5.36
CA GLU A 125 12.46 -11.72 5.69
C GLU A 125 13.05 -10.99 4.48
N HIS A 126 13.42 -11.71 3.43
CA HIS A 126 13.95 -11.14 2.19
C HIS A 126 12.86 -10.81 1.17
N VAL A 127 11.60 -11.15 1.44
CA VAL A 127 10.50 -10.79 0.54
C VAL A 127 10.22 -9.30 0.70
N PRO A 128 10.31 -8.50 -0.38
CA PRO A 128 9.93 -7.10 -0.33
C PRO A 128 8.41 -7.02 -0.16
N ILE A 129 7.97 -6.80 1.07
CA ILE A 129 6.60 -6.38 1.33
C ILE A 129 6.49 -4.96 0.79
N GLY A 130 5.49 -4.70 -0.05
CA GLY A 130 5.24 -3.39 -0.64
C GLY A 130 5.25 -2.27 0.41
N PRO A 131 5.26 -1.00 -0.01
CA PRO A 131 5.37 0.11 0.94
C PRO A 131 4.29 -0.03 2.03
N ALA A 132 4.65 0.27 3.28
CA ALA A 132 3.89 -0.11 4.49
C ALA A 132 2.45 0.46 4.52
N ASP A 133 2.15 1.42 3.66
CA ASP A 133 0.83 2.01 3.44
C ASP A 133 -0.10 1.11 2.60
N THR A 134 0.43 0.18 1.82
CA THR A 134 -0.34 -0.72 0.93
C THR A 134 -0.71 -2.06 1.55
N VAL A 135 0.04 -2.51 2.56
CA VAL A 135 -0.18 -3.78 3.24
C VAL A 135 -0.60 -3.47 4.68
N GLN A 136 -1.85 -3.79 5.00
CA GLN A 136 -2.37 -3.60 6.36
C GLN A 136 -1.83 -4.67 7.32
N ASP A 137 -1.85 -5.93 6.88
CA ASP A 137 -1.43 -7.07 7.69
C ASP A 137 -1.01 -8.23 6.80
N VAL A 138 0.10 -8.89 7.15
CA VAL A 138 0.56 -10.12 6.49
C VAL A 138 0.18 -11.29 7.38
N VAL A 139 -0.86 -12.01 6.96
CA VAL A 139 -1.43 -13.12 7.74
C VAL A 139 -0.58 -14.37 7.61
N THR A 140 -0.04 -14.63 6.43
CA THR A 140 0.86 -15.74 6.19
C THR A 140 1.89 -15.37 5.14
N LEU A 141 3.15 -15.70 5.41
CA LEU A 141 4.22 -15.60 4.43
C LEU A 141 5.16 -16.78 4.60
N ILE A 142 5.32 -17.55 3.52
CA ILE A 142 6.15 -18.76 3.51
C ILE A 142 7.02 -18.71 2.26
N VAL A 143 8.31 -18.96 2.46
CA VAL A 143 9.25 -19.25 1.38
C VAL A 143 9.69 -20.71 1.51
N SER A 144 9.64 -21.44 0.41
CA SER A 144 10.02 -22.85 0.34
C SER A 144 10.84 -23.14 -0.90
N LYS A 145 11.56 -24.26 -0.94
CA LYS A 145 12.32 -24.65 -2.12
C LYS A 145 11.37 -25.13 -3.23
N GLY A 146 11.62 -24.69 -4.45
CA GLY A 146 10.97 -25.27 -5.63
C GLY A 146 11.53 -26.65 -5.95
N VAL A 147 10.77 -27.41 -6.74
CA VAL A 147 11.11 -28.78 -7.17
C VAL A 147 11.74 -28.76 -8.55
#